data_AF-C2Y305-F1
#
_entry.id   AF-C2Y305-F1
#
_cell.length_a   1.000
_cell.length_b   1.000
_cell.length_c   1.000
_cell.angle_alpha   90.00
_cell.angle_beta   90.00
_cell.angle_gamma   90.00
#
_symmetry.space_group_name_H-M   'P 1'
#
loop_
_entity.id
_entity.type
_entity.pdbx_description
1 polymer ?
#
loop_
_entity_poly.entity_id
_entity_poly.type
_entity_poly.pdbx_seq_one_letter_code
_entity_poly.pdbx_strand_id
1 'polypeptide(L)' 'MTVDKNPAYPIAVEELRKEKKMPLGIQLRQVKYLNNIVEQDHRFIKKRVRSMIGLKSFRTATAIIS' A
#
# COMPACT_ATOMS: atom_id res chain seq x y z
N MET A 1 -5.93 -7.28 4.67
CA MET A 1 -5.46 -5.99 4.13
C MET A 1 -5.49 -4.96 5.23
N THR A 2 -4.35 -4.36 5.54
CA THR A 2 -4.27 -3.26 6.51
C THR A 2 -4.45 -1.96 5.75
N VAL A 3 -5.35 -1.10 6.23
CA VAL A 3 -5.64 0.20 5.63
C VAL A 3 -5.68 1.26 6.71
N ASP A 4 -5.50 2.52 6.33
CA ASP A 4 -5.74 3.62 7.23
C ASP A 4 -7.25 3.73 7.58
N LYS A 5 -7.61 4.68 8.46
CA LYS A 5 -8.98 4.89 8.91
C LYS A 5 -9.81 5.80 7.98
N ASN A 6 -9.45 5.91 6.70
CA ASN A 6 -10.21 6.71 5.75
C ASN A 6 -11.58 6.07 5.48
N PRO A 7 -12.68 6.86 5.54
CA PRO A 7 -14.04 6.39 5.32
C PRO A 7 -14.31 5.81 3.92
N ALA A 8 -13.45 6.06 2.93
CA ALA A 8 -13.58 5.52 1.58
C ALA A 8 -13.29 4.00 1.51
N TYR A 9 -12.42 3.46 2.37
CA TYR A 9 -11.97 2.07 2.25
C TYR A 9 -13.05 1.02 2.52
N PRO A 10 -13.92 1.14 3.54
CA PRO A 10 -15.00 0.18 3.75
C PRO A 10 -15.94 0.05 2.55
N ILE A 11 -16.30 1.17 1.91
CA ILE A 11 -17.19 1.21 0.75
C ILE A 11 -16.52 0.49 -0.43
N ALA A 12 -15.28 0.85 -0.74
CA ALA A 12 -14.53 0.23 -1.83
C ALA A 12 -14.32 -1.29 -1.60
N VAL A 13 -14.06 -1.72 -0.36
CA VAL A 13 -13.88 -3.14 -0.02
C VAL A 13 -15.19 -3.92 -0.18
N GLU A 14 -16.33 -3.30 0.15
CA GLU A 14 -17.64 -3.92 -0.06
C GLU A 14 -17.96 -4.10 -1.54
N GLU A 15 -17.71 -3.07 -2.37
CA GLU A 15 -17.87 -3.14 -3.83
C GLU A 15 -16.98 -4.23 -4.42
N LEU A 16 -15.70 -4.28 -4.05
CA LEU A 16 -14.77 -5.31 -4.52
C LEU A 16 -15.16 -6.74 -4.11
N ARG A 17 -15.81 -6.89 -2.95
CA ARG A 17 -16.38 -8.17 -2.52
C ARG A 17 -17.59 -8.56 -3.37
N LYS A 18 -18.47 -7.61 -3.69
CA LYS A 18 -19.63 -7.83 -4.60
C LYS A 18 -19.16 -8.24 -6.00
N GLU A 19 -18.11 -7.59 -6.51
CA GLU A 19 -17.53 -7.88 -7.82
C GLU A 19 -16.70 -9.18 -7.87
N LYS A 20 -16.56 -9.90 -6.74
CA LYS A 20 -15.69 -11.10 -6.59
C LYS A 20 -14.23 -10.87 -7.02
N LYS A 21 -13.78 -9.61 -7.04
CA LYS A 21 -12.39 -9.24 -7.37
C LYS A 21 -11.45 -9.36 -6.18
N MET A 22 -11.98 -9.60 -4.98
CA MET A 22 -11.21 -9.80 -3.77
C MET A 22 -11.15 -11.28 -3.38
N PRO A 23 -9.96 -11.81 -3.05
CA PRO A 23 -9.81 -13.16 -2.51
C PRO A 23 -10.64 -13.39 -1.25
N LEU A 24 -11.36 -14.52 -1.22
CA LEU A 24 -12.12 -14.96 -0.06
C LEU A 24 -11.17 -15.20 1.12
N GLY A 25 -11.48 -14.58 2.27
CA GLY A 25 -10.68 -14.73 3.50
C GLY A 25 -9.82 -13.51 3.86
N ILE A 26 -9.74 -12.48 3.02
CA ILE A 26 -9.02 -11.25 3.39
C ILE A 26 -9.85 -10.40 4.37
N GLN A 27 -9.32 -10.26 5.58
CA GLN A 27 -9.85 -9.35 6.60
C GLN A 27 -9.33 -7.92 6.39
N LEU A 28 -10.21 -6.94 6.51
CA LEU A 28 -9.83 -5.52 6.57
C LEU A 28 -9.38 -5.18 8.00
N ARG A 29 -8.19 -4.60 8.17
CA ARG A 29 -7.66 -4.21 9.48
C ARG A 29 -7.39 -2.71 9.48
N GLN A 30 -8.03 -1.98 10.39
CA GLN A 30 -7.85 -0.53 10.59
C GLN A 30 -7.05 -0.23 11.86
N VAL A 31 -5.98 -1.00 12.07
CA VAL A 31 -5.15 -0.92 13.28
C VAL A 31 -3.94 -0.04 13.02
N LYS A 32 -3.86 1.11 13.72
CA LYS A 32 -2.79 2.10 13.55
C LYS A 32 -1.38 1.50 13.70
N TYR A 33 -1.18 0.61 14.67
CA TYR A 33 0.13 -0.02 14.89
C TYR A 33 0.55 -0.91 13.71
N LEU A 34 -0.37 -1.68 13.12
CA LEU A 34 -0.08 -2.52 11.96
C LEU A 34 0.23 -1.68 10.73
N ASN A 35 -0.46 -0.54 10.56
CA ASN A 35 -0.14 0.42 9.51
C ASN A 35 1.26 0.98 9.69
N ASN A 36 1.66 1.31 10.92
CA ASN A 36 3.01 1.82 11.18
C ASN A 36 4.11 0.82 10.80
N ILE A 37 3.90 -0.49 10.94
CA ILE A 37 4.88 -1.50 10.51
C ILE A 37 5.05 -1.48 8.99
N VAL A 38 3.95 -1.51 8.25
CA VAL A 38 3.98 -1.40 6.78
C VAL A 38 4.61 -0.07 6.37
N GLU A 39 4.28 1.01 7.10
CA GLU A 39 4.83 2.34 6.82
C GLU A 39 6.32 2.47 7.17
N GLN A 40 6.81 1.62 8.07
CA GLN A 40 8.21 1.58 8.44
C GLN A 40 9.04 0.76 7.45
N ASP A 41 8.47 -0.34 6.95
CA ASP A 41 9.12 -1.23 5.98
C ASP A 41 9.52 -0.48 4.71
N HIS A 42 8.61 0.30 4.15
CA HIS A 42 8.89 1.06 2.92
C HIS A 42 9.68 2.37 3.16
N ARG A 43 10.09 2.69 4.39
CA ARG A 43 10.70 3.98 4.75
C ARG A 43 12.02 4.21 4.02
N PHE A 44 12.80 3.15 3.82
CA PHE A 44 14.08 3.22 3.11
C PHE A 44 13.88 3.59 1.64
N ILE A 45 12.91 2.94 0.99
CA ILE A 45 12.55 3.22 -0.41
C ILE A 45 12.04 4.65 -0.52
N LYS A 46 11.06 5.05 0.30
CA LYS A 46 10.53 6.42 0.35
C LYS A 46 11.64 7.47 0.54
N LYS A 47 12.63 7.19 1.40
CA LYS A 47 13.78 8.09 1.63
C LYS A 47 14.64 8.24 0.39
N ARG A 48 14.96 7.14 -0.33
CA ARG A 48 15.76 7.17 -1.55
C ARG A 48 15.09 7.95 -2.67
N VAL A 49 13.77 7.82 -2.82
CA VAL A 49 13.03 8.46 -3.92
C VAL A 49 12.52 9.86 -3.59
N ARG A 50 12.62 10.33 -2.33
CA ARG A 50 12.02 11.60 -1.88
C ARG A 50 12.45 12.83 -2.67
N SER A 51 13.70 12.87 -3.12
CA SER A 51 14.26 13.99 -3.90
C SER A 51 14.04 13.84 -5.41
N MET A 52 13.46 12.73 -5.85
CA MET A 52 13.24 12.41 -7.26
C MET A 52 11.79 12.73 -7.63
N ILE A 53 11.57 13.23 -8.85
CA ILE A 53 10.20 13.45 -9.38
C ILE A 53 9.48 12.11 -9.63
N GLY A 54 10.23 11.03 -9.86
CA GLY A 54 9.71 9.68 -10.04
C GLY A 54 10.71 8.79 -10.78
N LEU A 55 10.42 7.50 -10.80
CA LEU A 55 11.20 6.50 -11.54
C LEU A 55 10.67 6.42 -12.97
N LYS A 56 11.49 6.76 -13.96
CA LYS A 56 11.08 6.86 -15.37
C LYS A 56 11.11 5.53 -16.14
N SER A 57 11.82 4.52 -15.63
CA SER A 57 11.91 3.20 -16.26
C SER A 57 12.06 2.11 -15.20
N PHE A 58 11.62 0.89 -15.52
CA PHE A 58 11.79 -0.27 -14.64
C PHE A 58 13.27 -0.56 -14.35
N ARG A 59 14.14 -0.45 -15.35
CA ARG A 59 15.59 -0.63 -15.17
C ARG A 59 16.16 0.34 -14.15
N THR A 60 15.77 1.61 -14.23
CA THR A 60 16.16 2.65 -13.26
C THR A 60 15.55 2.39 -11.88
N ALA A 61 14.28 1.94 -11.84
CA ALA A 61 13.60 1.60 -10.59
C ALA A 61 14.30 0.45 -9.86
N THR A 62 14.64 -0.62 -10.57
CA THR A 62 15.37 -1.76 -10.01
C THR A 62 16.71 -1.30 -9.45
N ALA A 63 17.49 -0.52 -10.18
CA ALA A 63 18.79 -0.03 -9.70
C ALA A 63 18.71 0.87 -8.46
N ILE A 64 17.61 1.62 -8.29
CA ILE A 64 17.44 2.55 -7.16
C ILE A 64 16.83 1.86 -5.93
N ILE A 65 15.93 0.90 -6.15
CA ILE A 65 15.18 0.21 -5.08
C ILE A 65 15.93 -1.01 -4.56
N SER A 66 16.76 -1.66 -5.38
CA SER A 66 17.58 -2.82 -4.99
C SER A 66 18.51 -2.55 -3.81
#